data_AF-A0A5R2N0I1-F1
#
_entry.id   AF-A0A5R2N0I1-F1
#
_cell.length_a   1.000
_cell.length_b   1.000
_cell.length_c   1.000
_cell.angle_alpha   90.00
_cell.angle_beta   90.00
_cell.angle_gamma   90.00
#
_symmetry.space_group_name_H-M   'P 1'
#
loop_
_entity.id
_entity.type
_entity.pdbx_description
1 polymer ?
#
loop_
_entity_poly.entity_id
_entity_poly.type
_entity_poly.pdbx_seq_one_letter_code
_entity_poly.pdbx_strand_id
1 'polypeptide(L)'
;ASEYAELQDMVAKVRELRSAEHEQADLEAMLADKGTDAEMRALAEADLPGVEERIEALQKDIQILLLPRDAADDKNAILEIRAGTGGDEAALFAGDLFRMYERYAAERGWRFETVSASDGDAGGFKEIIATISGKGVFA
;
A
#
# COMPACT_ATOMS: atom_id res chain seq x y z
N ALA A 1 7.87 -14.75 4.73
CA ALA A 1 7.98 -13.55 5.59
C ALA A 1 6.91 -12.51 5.24
N SER A 2 6.65 -12.23 3.95
CA SER A 2 5.59 -11.30 3.51
C SER A 2 4.19 -11.72 3.96
N GLU A 3 3.75 -12.95 3.66
CA GLU A 3 2.41 -13.45 4.08
C GLU A 3 2.18 -13.37 5.59
N TYR A 4 3.20 -13.59 6.41
CA TYR A 4 3.09 -13.52 7.88
C TYR A 4 2.91 -12.09 8.38
N ALA A 5 3.59 -11.12 7.75
CA ALA A 5 3.44 -9.70 8.08
C ALA A 5 2.05 -9.17 7.64
N GLU A 6 1.54 -9.63 6.50
CA GLU A 6 0.20 -9.25 6.02
C GLU A 6 -0.92 -9.84 6.88
N LEU A 7 -0.76 -11.11 7.28
CA LEU A 7 -1.63 -11.74 8.27
C LEU A 7 -1.59 -11.00 9.61
N GLN A 8 -0.44 -10.43 10.01
CA GLN A 8 -0.31 -9.68 11.26
C GLN A 8 -1.12 -8.38 11.24
N ASP A 9 -1.05 -7.60 10.16
CA ASP A 9 -1.80 -6.34 10.03
C ASP A 9 -3.31 -6.59 10.03
N MET A 10 -3.75 -7.61 9.28
CA MET A 10 -5.16 -8.02 9.25
C MET A 10 -5.64 -8.53 10.63
N VAL A 11 -4.83 -9.36 11.31
CA VAL A 11 -5.17 -9.86 12.65
C VAL A 11 -5.24 -8.72 13.66
N ALA A 12 -4.36 -7.72 13.57
CA ALA A 12 -4.40 -6.53 14.43
C ALA A 12 -5.72 -5.77 14.23
N LYS A 13 -6.10 -5.49 12.99
CA LYS A 13 -7.37 -4.80 12.67
C LYS A 13 -8.61 -5.57 13.13
N VAL A 14 -8.62 -6.89 12.97
CA VAL A 14 -9.71 -7.73 13.47
C VAL A 14 -9.80 -7.72 15.00
N ARG A 15 -8.66 -7.65 15.71
CA ARG A 15 -8.67 -7.52 17.18
C ARG A 15 -9.21 -6.16 17.62
N GLU A 16 -8.82 -5.09 16.95
CA GLU A 16 -9.36 -3.74 17.20
C GLU A 16 -10.89 -3.71 17.00
N LEU A 17 -11.38 -4.29 15.90
CA LEU A 17 -12.82 -4.38 15.61
C LEU A 17 -13.56 -5.11 16.73
N ARG A 18 -13.09 -6.31 17.11
CA ARG A 18 -13.73 -7.09 18.19
C ARG A 18 -13.73 -6.37 19.53
N SER A 19 -12.69 -5.59 19.82
CA SER A 19 -12.65 -4.78 21.04
C SER A 19 -13.70 -3.67 21.00
N ALA A 20 -13.88 -3.02 19.84
CA ALA A 20 -14.88 -1.99 19.67
C ALA A 20 -16.32 -2.55 19.72
N GLU A 21 -16.56 -3.71 19.11
CA GLU A 21 -17.84 -4.43 19.20
C GLU A 21 -18.17 -4.82 20.65
N HIS A 22 -17.16 -5.22 21.44
CA HIS A 22 -17.36 -5.50 22.85
C HIS A 22 -17.71 -4.25 23.66
N GLU A 23 -17.01 -3.14 23.40
CA GLU A 23 -17.29 -1.84 24.01
C GLU A 23 -18.71 -1.36 23.68
N GLN A 24 -19.14 -1.49 22.42
CA GLN A 24 -20.51 -1.19 22.00
C GLN A 24 -21.54 -2.02 22.78
N ALA A 25 -21.31 -3.34 22.88
CA ALA A 25 -22.22 -4.23 23.60
C ALA A 25 -22.32 -3.88 25.09
N ASP A 26 -21.21 -3.47 25.72
CA ASP A 26 -21.20 -3.04 27.12
C ASP A 26 -21.97 -1.73 27.30
N LEU A 27 -21.81 -0.76 26.40
CA LEU A 27 -22.56 0.51 26.41
C LEU A 27 -24.07 0.26 26.20
N GLU A 28 -24.44 -0.57 25.24
CA GLU A 28 -25.83 -0.95 24.99
C GLU A 28 -26.45 -1.66 26.20
N ALA A 29 -25.69 -2.53 26.88
CA ALA A 29 -26.14 -3.20 28.09
C ALA A 29 -26.39 -2.20 29.24
N MET A 30 -25.51 -1.21 29.42
CA MET A 30 -25.71 -0.13 30.39
C MET A 30 -26.97 0.69 30.10
N LEU A 31 -27.25 0.96 28.82
CA LEU A 31 -28.47 1.65 28.38
C LEU A 31 -29.72 0.78 28.48
N ALA A 32 -29.61 -0.54 28.40
CA ALA A 32 -30.75 -1.45 28.60
C ALA A 32 -31.08 -1.66 30.08
N ASP A 33 -30.09 -1.56 30.98
CA ASP A 33 -30.30 -1.73 32.41
C ASP A 33 -31.04 -0.54 33.04
N LYS A 34 -32.17 -0.85 33.68
CA LYS A 34 -33.00 0.13 34.40
C LYS A 34 -32.41 0.53 35.75
N GLY A 35 -31.43 -0.22 36.25
CA GLY A 35 -30.67 0.08 37.46
C GLY A 35 -29.54 1.10 37.26
N THR A 36 -29.15 1.37 36.02
CA THR A 36 -28.11 2.37 35.68
C THR A 36 -28.60 3.78 36.02
N ASP A 37 -27.79 4.53 36.77
CA ASP A 37 -28.10 5.91 37.11
C ASP A 37 -28.06 6.84 35.87
N ALA A 38 -28.69 8.01 36.00
CA ALA A 38 -28.86 8.95 34.90
C ALA A 38 -27.55 9.53 34.36
N GLU A 39 -26.51 9.64 35.20
CA GLU A 39 -25.22 10.19 34.80
C GLU A 39 -24.46 9.18 33.94
N MET A 40 -24.41 7.92 34.37
CA MET A 40 -23.82 6.84 33.57
C MET A 40 -24.57 6.58 32.27
N ARG A 41 -25.90 6.66 32.26
CA ARG A 41 -26.68 6.55 31.02
C ARG A 41 -26.36 7.68 30.04
N ALA A 42 -26.27 8.92 30.52
CA ALA A 42 -25.94 10.06 29.68
C ALA A 42 -24.52 9.95 29.07
N LEU A 43 -23.56 9.41 29.84
CA LEU A 43 -22.21 9.13 29.34
C LEU A 43 -22.24 8.06 28.24
N ALA A 44 -22.96 6.95 28.47
CA ALA A 44 -23.08 5.88 27.48
C ALA A 44 -23.78 6.36 26.18
N GLU A 45 -24.82 7.20 26.28
CA GLU A 45 -25.47 7.82 25.11
C GLU A 45 -24.53 8.75 24.33
N ALA A 46 -23.60 9.42 25.00
CA ALA A 46 -22.63 10.31 24.35
C ALA A 46 -21.48 9.55 23.67
N ASP A 47 -21.05 8.41 24.23
CA ASP A 47 -19.92 7.64 23.72
C ASP A 47 -20.31 6.68 22.59
N LEU A 48 -21.53 6.12 22.63
CA LEU A 48 -22.01 5.10 21.68
C LEU A 48 -21.84 5.49 20.20
N PRO A 49 -22.20 6.71 19.74
CA PRO A 49 -22.02 7.09 18.33
C PRO A 49 -20.55 7.05 17.88
N GLY A 50 -19.61 7.43 18.75
CA GLY A 50 -18.19 7.39 18.43
C GLY A 50 -17.65 5.98 18.29
N VAL A 51 -18.17 5.04 19.09
CA VAL A 51 -17.84 3.61 18.98
C VAL A 51 -18.41 3.02 17.69
N GLU A 52 -19.66 3.36 17.33
CA GLU A 52 -20.29 2.94 16.08
C GLU A 52 -19.52 3.42 14.85
N GLU A 53 -19.15 4.71 14.80
CA GLU A 53 -18.31 5.27 13.73
C GLU A 53 -16.96 4.54 13.62
N ARG A 54 -16.35 4.20 14.76
CA ARG A 54 -15.08 3.47 14.79
C ARG A 54 -15.24 2.04 14.26
N ILE A 55 -16.35 1.36 14.59
CA ILE A 55 -16.67 0.03 14.07
C ILE A 55 -16.83 0.08 12.54
N GLU A 56 -17.61 1.04 12.02
CA GLU A 56 -17.80 1.19 10.58
C GLU A 56 -16.48 1.45 9.84
N ALA A 57 -15.62 2.32 10.38
CA ALA A 57 -14.30 2.59 9.82
C ALA A 57 -13.42 1.33 9.80
N LEU A 58 -13.36 0.58 10.92
CA LEU A 58 -12.58 -0.65 11.02
C LEU A 58 -13.09 -1.74 10.06
N GLN A 59 -14.42 -1.87 9.91
CA GLN A 59 -15.01 -2.81 8.95
C GLN A 59 -14.61 -2.46 7.51
N LYS A 60 -14.62 -1.17 7.15
CA LYS A 60 -14.19 -0.72 5.82
C LYS A 60 -12.71 -0.97 5.57
N ASP A 61 -11.86 -0.70 6.55
CA ASP A 61 -10.42 -0.99 6.46
C ASP A 61 -10.16 -2.48 6.25
N ILE A 62 -10.86 -3.34 7.00
CA ILE A 62 -10.76 -4.80 6.84
C ILE A 62 -11.25 -5.22 5.45
N GLN A 63 -12.35 -4.67 4.95
CA GLN A 63 -12.84 -4.98 3.59
C GLN A 63 -11.79 -4.64 2.52
N ILE A 64 -11.09 -3.51 2.65
CA ILE A 64 -10.00 -3.14 1.75
C ILE A 64 -8.84 -4.13 1.87
N LEU A 65 -8.48 -4.54 3.08
CA LEU A 65 -7.43 -5.55 3.32
C LEU A 65 -7.78 -6.94 2.79
N LEU A 66 -9.06 -7.28 2.67
CA LEU A 66 -9.55 -8.54 2.09
C LEU A 66 -9.51 -8.54 0.56
N LEU A 67 -9.33 -7.38 -0.08
CA LEU A 67 -9.15 -7.35 -1.53
C LEU A 67 -7.84 -8.07 -1.87
N PRO A 68 -7.87 -9.00 -2.86
CA PRO A 68 -6.64 -9.64 -3.30
C PRO A 68 -5.69 -8.56 -3.80
N ARG A 69 -4.53 -8.40 -3.13
CA ARG A 69 -3.41 -7.65 -3.70
C ARG A 69 -3.02 -8.31 -5.01
N ASP A 70 -2.72 -7.52 -6.03
CA ASP A 70 -2.27 -8.09 -7.28
C ASP A 70 -0.97 -8.84 -6.97
N ALA A 71 -0.88 -10.13 -7.29
CA ALA A 71 0.31 -10.93 -7.05
C ALA A 71 1.54 -10.38 -7.79
N ALA A 72 1.35 -9.39 -8.67
CA ALA A 72 2.39 -8.61 -9.29
C ALA A 72 2.98 -7.51 -8.39
N ASP A 73 2.24 -6.96 -7.42
CA ASP A 73 2.64 -5.81 -6.59
C ASP A 73 3.90 -6.09 -5.74
N ASP A 74 4.07 -7.35 -5.33
CA ASP A 74 5.21 -7.83 -4.56
C ASP A 74 6.40 -8.29 -5.43
N LYS A 75 6.27 -8.23 -6.76
CA LYS A 75 7.33 -8.67 -7.69
C LYS A 75 8.27 -7.52 -8.05
N ASN A 76 9.54 -7.89 -8.23
CA ASN A 76 10.52 -7.06 -8.92
C ASN A 76 10.07 -6.82 -10.36
N ALA A 77 10.49 -5.71 -10.96
CA ALA A 77 10.23 -5.40 -12.36
C ALA A 77 11.51 -5.45 -13.20
N ILE A 78 11.33 -5.73 -14.49
CA ILE A 78 12.36 -5.50 -15.51
C ILE A 78 11.91 -4.28 -16.31
N LEU A 79 12.73 -3.24 -16.29
CA LEU A 79 12.54 -2.04 -17.10
C LEU A 79 13.37 -2.18 -18.37
N GLU A 80 12.69 -2.13 -19.51
CA GLU A 80 13.32 -2.18 -20.82
C GLU A 80 12.96 -0.90 -21.59
N ILE A 81 13.97 -0.13 -21.96
CA ILE A 81 13.82 1.10 -22.73
C ILE A 81 14.51 0.90 -24.07
N ARG A 82 13.76 1.05 -25.16
CA ARG A 82 14.23 0.93 -26.54
C ARG A 82 14.04 2.23 -27.28
N ALA A 83 15.07 2.67 -28.00
CA ALA A 83 14.96 3.82 -28.89
C ALA A 83 13.98 3.50 -30.03
N GLY A 84 12.97 4.36 -30.19
CA GLY A 84 11.99 4.26 -31.26
C GLY A 84 12.45 4.94 -32.55
N THR A 85 11.53 5.61 -33.23
CA THR A 85 11.85 6.43 -34.40
C THR A 85 12.57 7.71 -33.99
N GLY A 86 13.55 8.16 -34.78
CA GLY A 86 14.31 9.39 -34.50
C GLY A 86 15.80 9.16 -34.21
N GLY A 87 16.35 8.00 -34.56
CA GLY A 87 17.81 7.79 -34.60
C GLY A 87 18.53 8.18 -33.31
N ASP A 88 19.49 9.10 -33.43
CA ASP A 88 20.32 9.55 -32.32
C ASP A 88 19.51 10.31 -31.26
N GLU A 89 18.53 11.13 -31.64
CA GLU A 89 17.67 11.82 -30.68
C GLU A 89 16.84 10.84 -29.84
N ALA A 90 16.36 9.75 -30.46
CA ALA A 90 15.64 8.70 -29.76
C ALA A 90 16.54 7.94 -28.76
N ALA A 91 17.80 7.71 -29.12
CA ALA A 91 18.78 7.07 -28.23
C ALA A 91 19.13 7.95 -27.03
N LEU A 92 19.32 9.25 -27.24
CA LEU A 92 19.53 10.23 -26.17
C LEU A 92 18.35 10.26 -25.20
N PHE A 93 17.12 10.32 -25.74
CA PHE A 93 15.92 10.31 -24.92
C PHE A 93 15.73 9.01 -24.12
N ALA A 94 16.08 7.86 -24.69
CA ALA A 94 16.11 6.59 -23.96
C ALA A 94 17.06 6.65 -22.75
N GLY A 95 18.22 7.30 -22.89
CA GLY A 95 19.15 7.57 -21.79
C GLY A 95 18.59 8.50 -20.72
N ASP A 96 17.84 9.53 -21.11
CA ASP A 96 17.18 10.44 -20.17
C ASP A 96 16.07 9.74 -19.37
N LEU A 97 15.25 8.91 -20.03
CA LEU A 97 14.24 8.09 -19.34
C LEU A 97 14.90 7.11 -18.37
N PHE A 98 16.00 6.48 -18.77
CA PHE A 98 16.73 5.56 -17.90
C PHE A 98 17.21 6.25 -16.63
N ARG A 99 17.86 7.41 -16.75
CA ARG A 99 18.32 8.22 -15.61
C ARG A 99 17.16 8.70 -14.73
N MET A 100 16.04 9.05 -15.35
CA MET A 100 14.81 9.43 -14.62
C MET A 100 14.32 8.28 -13.73
N TYR A 101 14.22 7.06 -14.28
CA TYR A 101 13.76 5.90 -13.52
C TYR A 101 14.79 5.41 -12.49
N GLU A 102 16.08 5.47 -12.80
CA GLU A 102 17.15 5.18 -11.84
C GLU A 102 17.05 6.08 -10.61
N ARG A 103 16.87 7.39 -10.83
CA ARG A 103 16.70 8.36 -9.74
C ARG A 103 15.40 8.11 -8.96
N TYR A 104 14.29 7.84 -9.65
CA TYR A 104 13.01 7.54 -9.00
C TYR A 104 13.12 6.29 -8.11
N ALA A 105 13.77 5.24 -8.60
CA ALA A 105 14.02 4.03 -7.82
C ALA A 105 14.85 4.33 -6.56
N ALA A 106 15.90 5.15 -6.68
CA ALA A 106 16.71 5.57 -5.53
C ALA A 106 15.89 6.35 -4.49
N GLU A 107 15.03 7.28 -4.93
CA GLU A 107 14.14 8.06 -4.04
C GLU A 107 13.11 7.18 -3.32
N ARG A 108 12.71 6.06 -3.93
CA ARG A 108 11.84 5.02 -3.32
C ARG A 108 12.60 4.00 -2.47
N GLY A 109 13.93 4.06 -2.41
CA GLY A 109 14.76 3.07 -1.71
C GLY A 109 14.78 1.70 -2.41
N TRP A 110 14.45 1.65 -3.71
CA TRP A 110 14.52 0.43 -4.52
C TRP A 110 15.95 0.22 -5.04
N ARG A 111 16.32 -1.04 -5.23
CA ARG A 111 17.58 -1.43 -5.87
C ARG A 111 17.38 -1.41 -7.38
N PHE A 112 18.26 -0.71 -8.09
CA PHE A 112 18.23 -0.58 -9.54
C PHE A 112 19.53 -1.13 -10.13
N GLU A 113 19.45 -2.14 -10.98
CA GLU A 113 20.62 -2.82 -11.54
C GLU A 113 20.53 -2.96 -13.05
N THR A 114 21.47 -2.35 -13.77
CA THR A 114 21.59 -2.53 -15.22
C THR A 114 21.97 -3.98 -15.55
N VAL A 115 21.18 -4.61 -16.42
CA VAL A 115 21.38 -5.98 -16.90
C VAL A 115 22.11 -5.97 -18.24
N SER A 116 21.66 -5.12 -19.17
CA SER A 116 22.27 -4.95 -20.48
C SER A 116 22.08 -3.52 -20.98
N ALA A 117 23.02 -3.06 -21.80
CA ALA A 117 22.94 -1.78 -22.48
C ALA A 117 23.55 -1.91 -23.88
N SER A 118 22.93 -1.24 -24.83
CA SER A 118 23.36 -1.10 -26.22
C SER A 118 23.40 0.39 -26.53
N ASP A 119 24.60 0.93 -26.73
CA ASP A 119 24.83 2.36 -26.86
C ASP A 119 24.30 2.92 -28.19
N GLY A 120 23.86 4.17 -28.16
CA GLY A 120 23.59 4.97 -29.36
C GLY A 120 24.89 5.45 -30.02
N ASP A 121 24.84 5.73 -31.33
CA ASP A 121 26.03 6.11 -32.09
C ASP A 121 26.53 7.53 -31.72
N ALA A 122 25.60 8.42 -31.33
CA ALA A 122 25.90 9.76 -30.80
C ALA A 122 25.73 9.88 -29.27
N GLY A 123 25.66 8.76 -28.55
CA GLY A 123 25.37 8.70 -27.12
C GLY A 123 23.92 8.30 -26.80
N GLY A 124 23.62 8.13 -25.51
CA GLY A 124 22.37 7.50 -25.08
C GLY A 124 22.35 6.00 -25.39
N PHE A 125 21.16 5.39 -25.50
CA PHE A 125 21.01 3.94 -25.68
C PHE A 125 20.02 3.57 -26.78
N LYS A 126 20.41 2.64 -27.65
CA LYS A 126 19.49 1.94 -28.57
C LYS A 126 18.56 1.00 -27.78
N GLU A 127 19.10 0.34 -26.77
CA GLU A 127 18.37 -0.52 -25.83
C GLU A 127 19.07 -0.47 -24.48
N ILE A 128 18.32 -0.37 -23.38
CA ILE A 128 18.84 -0.54 -22.04
C ILE A 128 17.83 -1.26 -21.15
N ILE A 129 18.31 -2.27 -20.42
CA ILE A 129 17.51 -3.14 -19.56
C ILE A 129 18.05 -3.07 -18.14
N ALA A 130 17.17 -2.86 -17.17
CA ALA A 130 17.49 -2.90 -15.75
C ALA A 130 16.50 -3.75 -14.97
N THR A 131 16.99 -4.39 -13.91
CA THR A 131 16.15 -5.01 -12.88
C THR A 131 15.93 -4.01 -11.75
N ILE A 132 14.68 -3.82 -11.36
CA ILE A 132 14.29 -2.98 -10.23
C ILE A 132 13.72 -3.90 -9.15
N SER A 133 14.35 -3.91 -7.97
CA SER A 133 13.97 -4.76 -6.85
C SER A 133 13.59 -3.96 -5.62
N GLY A 134 12.46 -4.28 -5.02
CA GLY A 134 11.90 -3.53 -3.90
C GLY A 134 10.43 -3.88 -3.67
N LYS A 135 9.88 -3.43 -2.55
CA LYS A 135 8.46 -3.61 -2.25
C LYS A 135 7.64 -2.65 -3.12
N GLY A 136 6.61 -3.15 -3.81
CA GLY A 136 5.69 -2.33 -4.60
C GLY A 136 6.29 -1.77 -5.89
N VAL A 137 7.29 -2.43 -6.48
CA VAL A 137 7.95 -1.92 -7.70
C VAL A 137 7.03 -1.95 -8.92
N PHE A 138 6.15 -2.96 -9.00
CA PHE A 138 5.25 -3.15 -10.14
C PHE A 138 3.93 -2.37 -10.01
N ALA A 139 3.59 -1.90 -8.80
CA ALA A 139 2.30 -1.29 -8.44
C ALA A 139 2.23 0.22 -8.72
#